data_AF-A0A6L2JBK3-F1
#
_entry.id   AF-A0A6L2JBK3-F1
#
_cell.length_a   1.000
_cell.length_b   1.000
_cell.length_c   1.000
_cell.angle_alpha   90.00
_cell.angle_beta   90.00
_cell.angle_gamma   90.00
#
_symmetry.space_group_name_H-M   'P 1'
#
loop_
_entity.id
_entity.type
_entity.pdbx_description
1 polymer ?
#
loop_
_entity_poly.entity_id
_entity_poly.type
_entity_poly.pdbx_seq_one_letter_code
_entity_poly.pdbx_strand_id
1 'polypeptide(L)'
;MSALKDCFEEIDDSAYELHKSMVEMGKVHMGSDFSFNMNSIETWVSAALTDDDTCSDGFSNKNMNGELKIMVRKHVLLIAHLASVALSFVNNFAKG
;
A
#
# COMPACT_ATOMS: atom_id res chain seq x y z
N MET A 1 6.44 23.53 1.65
CA MET A 1 6.46 22.31 0.81
C MET A 1 5.42 21.40 1.39
N SER A 2 4.49 21.04 0.53
CA SER A 2 3.06 20.98 0.85
C SER A 2 2.58 19.58 0.59
N ALA A 3 1.94 18.91 1.56
CA ALA A 3 1.04 17.75 1.51
C ALA A 3 1.01 16.88 0.24
N LEU A 4 0.88 17.48 -0.95
CA LEU A 4 1.11 16.83 -2.24
C LEU A 4 2.51 16.21 -2.40
N LYS A 5 3.59 16.90 -2.00
CA LYS A 5 4.95 16.34 -2.08
C LYS A 5 5.09 15.15 -1.15
N ASP A 6 4.64 15.31 0.09
CA ASP A 6 4.68 14.26 1.11
C ASP A 6 3.85 13.06 0.66
N CYS A 7 2.63 13.29 0.15
CA CYS A 7 1.82 12.23 -0.44
C CYS A 7 2.49 11.53 -1.63
N PHE A 8 3.20 12.25 -2.51
CA PHE A 8 3.92 11.60 -3.59
C PHE A 8 5.03 10.67 -3.08
N GLU A 9 5.67 11.01 -1.96
CA GLU A 9 6.66 10.15 -1.31
C GLU A 9 5.98 8.90 -0.74
N GLU A 10 4.88 9.04 0.00
CA GLU A 10 4.09 7.90 0.52
C GLU A 10 3.58 6.98 -0.60
N ILE A 11 3.10 7.54 -1.72
CA ILE A 11 2.61 6.73 -2.84
C ILE A 11 3.75 6.03 -3.60
N ASP A 12 4.96 6.60 -3.63
CA ASP A 12 6.14 5.93 -4.19
C ASP A 12 6.58 4.76 -3.29
N ASP A 13 6.55 4.93 -1.97
CA ASP A 13 6.81 3.88 -0.99
C ASP A 13 5.77 2.75 -1.09
N SER A 14 4.47 3.08 -1.11
CA SER A 14 3.37 2.13 -1.36
C SER A 14 3.58 1.31 -2.65
N ALA A 15 3.98 1.98 -3.75
CA ALA A 15 4.27 1.31 -5.01
C ALA A 15 5.48 0.37 -4.91
N TYR A 16 6.55 0.79 -4.21
CA TYR A 16 7.74 -0.03 -3.98
C TYR A 16 7.43 -1.27 -3.14
N GLU A 17 6.63 -1.13 -2.08
CA GLU A 17 6.25 -2.22 -1.19
C GLU A 17 5.33 -3.24 -1.85
N LEU A 18 4.36 -2.78 -2.64
CA LEU A 18 3.53 -3.65 -3.48
C LEU A 18 4.38 -4.38 -4.53
N HIS A 19 5.34 -3.69 -5.16
CA HIS A 19 6.25 -4.31 -6.12
C HIS A 19 7.10 -5.41 -5.46
N LYS A 20 7.68 -5.11 -4.30
CA LYS A 20 8.47 -6.05 -3.50
C LYS A 20 7.65 -7.27 -3.10
N SER A 21 6.41 -7.06 -2.66
CA SER A 21 5.44 -8.11 -2.35
C SER A 21 5.18 -9.03 -3.54
N MET A 22 4.94 -8.46 -4.72
CA MET A 22 4.71 -9.22 -5.95
C MET A 22 5.95 -10.04 -6.36
N VAL A 23 7.14 -9.44 -6.31
CA VAL A 23 8.39 -10.12 -6.64
C VAL A 23 8.65 -11.29 -5.68
N GLU A 24 8.40 -11.11 -4.40
CA GLU A 24 8.61 -12.17 -3.40
C GLU A 24 7.56 -13.28 -3.52
N MET A 25 6.29 -12.95 -3.76
CA MET A 25 5.24 -13.94 -4.06
C MET A 25 5.63 -14.86 -5.22
N GLY A 26 6.29 -14.34 -6.26
CA GLY A 26 6.79 -15.13 -7.39
C GLY A 26 7.96 -16.08 -7.04
N LYS A 27 8.58 -15.90 -5.87
CA LYS A 27 9.66 -16.72 -5.32
C LYS A 27 9.23 -17.53 -4.11
N VAL A 28 7.99 -17.44 -3.64
CA VAL A 28 7.54 -18.26 -2.51
C VAL A 28 7.40 -19.71 -2.96
N HIS A 29 7.86 -20.64 -2.13
CA HIS A 29 7.71 -22.09 -2.33
C HIS A 29 7.15 -22.69 -1.03
N MET A 30 6.36 -23.76 -1.15
CA MET A 30 6.00 -24.55 0.03
C MET A 30 7.27 -25.20 0.60
N GLY A 31 7.60 -24.88 1.86
CA GLY A 31 8.86 -25.28 2.50
C GLY A 31 9.03 -24.63 3.87
N SER A 32 10.20 -24.79 4.49
CA SER A 32 10.50 -24.26 5.83
C SER A 32 10.29 -22.74 5.94
N ASP A 33 10.59 -22.02 4.86
CA ASP A 33 10.62 -20.55 4.86
C ASP A 33 9.29 -19.93 4.44
N PHE A 34 8.30 -20.77 4.07
CA PHE A 34 7.01 -20.33 3.55
C PHE A 34 6.31 -19.32 4.47
N SER A 35 6.17 -19.66 5.76
CA SER A 35 5.49 -18.79 6.72
C SER A 35 6.23 -17.46 6.93
N PHE A 36 7.57 -17.49 6.95
CA PHE A 36 8.37 -16.28 7.09
C PHE A 36 8.23 -15.35 5.87
N ASN A 37 8.27 -15.93 4.66
CA ASN A 37 8.12 -15.17 3.43
C ASN A 37 6.70 -14.58 3.34
N MET A 38 5.66 -15.36 3.67
CA MET A 38 4.28 -14.88 3.70
C MET A 38 4.08 -13.75 4.71
N ASN A 39 4.64 -13.85 5.92
CA ASN A 39 4.58 -12.75 6.90
C ASN A 39 5.28 -11.49 6.40
N SER A 40 6.41 -11.64 5.70
CA SER A 40 7.13 -10.50 5.12
C SER A 40 6.31 -9.80 4.03
N ILE A 41 5.66 -10.59 3.17
CA ILE A 41 4.76 -10.08 2.13
C ILE A 41 3.54 -9.39 2.75
N GLU A 42 2.90 -9.99 3.76
CA GLU A 42 1.79 -9.38 4.49
C GLU A 42 2.20 -8.04 5.11
N THR A 43 3.41 -7.96 5.66
CA THR A 43 3.96 -6.72 6.24
C THR A 43 4.08 -5.63 5.18
N TRP A 44 4.66 -5.90 4.02
CA TRP A 44 4.82 -4.91 2.96
C TRP A 44 3.49 -4.47 2.34
N VAL A 45 2.55 -5.38 2.15
CA VAL A 45 1.22 -4.98 1.65
C VAL A 45 0.45 -4.13 2.69
N SER A 46 0.64 -4.41 3.98
CA SER A 46 0.03 -3.62 5.06
C SER A 46 0.68 -2.25 5.24
N ALA A 47 1.98 -2.15 4.97
CA ALA A 47 2.69 -0.88 4.96
C ALA A 47 2.19 0.01 3.80
N ALA A 48 1.95 -0.54 2.61
CA ALA A 48 1.40 0.22 1.49
C ALA A 48 0.03 0.84 1.80
N LEU A 49 -0.82 0.13 2.56
CA LEU A 49 -2.09 0.68 3.08
C LEU A 49 -1.87 1.82 4.09
N THR A 50 -0.84 1.71 4.91
CA THR A 50 -0.47 2.75 5.89
C THR A 50 0.02 4.01 5.20
N ASP A 51 0.81 3.86 4.14
CA ASP A 51 1.31 4.97 3.32
C ASP A 51 0.14 5.68 2.59
N ASP A 52 -0.79 4.90 2.02
CA ASP A 52 -2.00 5.44 1.40
C ASP A 52 -2.85 6.25 2.40
N ASP A 53 -3.04 5.73 3.62
CA ASP A 53 -3.73 6.44 4.70
C ASP A 53 -2.98 7.72 5.10
N THR A 54 -1.65 7.65 5.23
CA THR A 54 -0.79 8.81 5.57
C THR A 54 -0.86 9.89 4.51
N CYS A 55 -0.79 9.55 3.22
CA CYS A 55 -1.02 10.50 2.14
C CYS A 55 -2.41 11.16 2.28
N SER A 56 -3.47 10.38 2.48
CA SER A 56 -4.83 10.91 2.60
C SER A 56 -4.97 11.88 3.78
N ASP A 57 -4.36 11.55 4.92
CA ASP A 57 -4.40 12.37 6.14
C ASP A 57 -3.67 13.71 5.99
N GLY A 58 -2.62 13.76 5.18
CA GLY A 58 -1.95 15.00 4.79
C GLY A 58 -2.89 16.04 4.14
N PHE A 59 -4.04 15.61 3.60
CA PHE A 59 -5.04 16.45 2.96
C PHE A 59 -6.27 16.75 3.83
N SER A 60 -6.27 16.37 5.12
CA SER A 60 -7.43 16.55 6.00
C SER A 60 -7.72 18.02 6.38
N ASN A 61 -6.78 18.94 6.16
CA ASN A 61 -6.95 20.37 6.45
C ASN A 61 -7.99 21.05 5.53
N LYS A 62 -8.87 21.88 6.12
CA LYS A 62 -9.93 22.62 5.41
C LYS A 62 -9.43 23.74 4.52
N ASN A 63 -8.20 24.23 4.72
CA ASN A 63 -7.64 25.36 3.99
C ASN A 63 -6.93 24.97 2.68
N MET A 64 -7.06 23.71 2.24
CA MET A 64 -6.43 23.21 1.02
C MET A 64 -7.34 23.38 -0.20
N ASN A 65 -6.74 23.49 -1.39
CA ASN A 65 -7.49 23.52 -2.65
C ASN A 65 -8.38 22.26 -2.75
N GLY A 66 -9.70 22.47 -2.83
CA GLY A 66 -10.69 21.40 -2.86
C GLY A 66 -10.58 20.48 -4.08
N GLU A 67 -10.25 21.03 -5.26
CA GLU A 67 -10.09 20.22 -6.48
C GLU A 67 -8.87 19.32 -6.38
N LEU A 68 -7.74 19.85 -5.90
CA LEU A 68 -6.52 19.07 -5.67
C LEU A 68 -6.78 17.94 -4.67
N LYS A 69 -7.48 18.24 -3.57
CA LYS A 69 -7.86 17.25 -2.55
C LYS A 69 -8.72 16.13 -3.13
N ILE A 70 -9.71 16.46 -3.97
CA ILE A 70 -10.57 15.45 -4.63
C ILE A 70 -9.75 14.56 -5.57
N MET A 71 -8.85 15.16 -6.35
CA MET A 71 -8.00 14.42 -7.28
C MET A 71 -7.09 13.44 -6.54
N VAL A 72 -6.37 13.91 -5.51
CA VAL A 72 -5.46 13.06 -4.72
C VAL A 72 -6.26 11.93 -4.06
N ARG A 73 -7.34 12.26 -3.34
CA ARG A 73 -8.19 11.27 -2.67
C ARG A 73 -8.68 10.18 -3.62
N LYS A 74 -9.07 10.52 -4.86
CA LYS A 74 -9.54 9.54 -5.83
C LYS A 74 -8.46 8.52 -6.21
N HIS A 75 -7.21 8.98 -6.39
CA HIS A 75 -6.11 8.09 -6.76
C HIS A 75 -5.67 7.23 -5.57
N VAL A 76 -5.51 7.83 -4.40
CA VAL A 76 -5.12 7.13 -3.17
C VAL A 76 -6.12 6.04 -2.81
N LEU A 77 -7.43 6.34 -2.87
CA LEU A 77 -8.46 5.32 -2.61
C LEU A 77 -8.44 4.17 -3.62
N LEU A 78 -8.04 4.40 -4.86
CA LEU A 78 -7.88 3.33 -5.83
C LEU A 78 -6.70 2.43 -5.47
N ILE A 79 -5.57 3.01 -5.08
CA ILE A 79 -4.37 2.28 -4.67
C ILE A 79 -4.64 1.47 -3.40
N ALA A 80 -5.24 2.10 -2.38
CA ALA A 80 -5.63 1.44 -1.13
C ALA A 80 -6.60 0.27 -1.36
N HIS A 81 -7.52 0.42 -2.31
CA HIS A 81 -8.41 -0.67 -2.69
C HIS A 81 -7.65 -1.84 -3.32
N LEU A 82 -6.71 -1.58 -4.23
CA LEU A 82 -5.88 -2.62 -4.85
C LEU A 82 -4.96 -3.29 -3.82
N ALA A 83 -4.35 -2.53 -2.91
CA ALA A 83 -3.55 -3.05 -1.80
C ALA A 83 -4.40 -3.93 -0.86
N SER A 84 -5.64 -3.52 -0.55
CA SER A 84 -6.57 -4.32 0.26
C SER A 84 -6.95 -5.65 -0.43
N VAL A 85 -7.14 -5.62 -1.74
CA VAL A 85 -7.39 -6.82 -2.55
C VAL A 85 -6.15 -7.72 -2.53
N ALA A 86 -4.95 -7.18 -2.72
CA ALA A 86 -3.69 -7.92 -2.63
C ALA A 86 -3.51 -8.56 -1.25
N LEU A 87 -3.77 -7.82 -0.18
CA LEU A 87 -3.70 -8.32 1.20
C LEU A 87 -4.66 -9.49 1.42
N SER A 88 -5.86 -9.39 0.86
CA SER A 88 -6.83 -10.48 0.88
C SER A 88 -6.30 -11.73 0.19
N PHE A 89 -5.66 -11.60 -0.98
CA PHE A 89 -5.04 -12.73 -1.68
C PHE A 89 -3.90 -13.34 -0.87
N VAL A 90 -2.99 -12.52 -0.34
CA VAL A 90 -1.86 -12.93 0.50
C VAL A 90 -2.36 -13.72 1.72
N ASN A 91 -3.35 -13.19 2.43
CA ASN A 91 -3.92 -13.82 3.62
C ASN A 91 -4.64 -15.12 3.33
N ASN A 92 -5.25 -15.27 2.15
CA ASN A 92 -5.87 -16.53 1.75
C ASN A 92 -4.81 -17.56 1.32
N PHE A 93 -3.80 -17.14 0.55
CA PHE A 93 -2.72 -18.03 0.11
C PHE A 93 -1.89 -18.57 1.29
N ALA A 94 -1.65 -17.74 2.31
CA ALA A 94 -0.93 -18.15 3.51
C ALA A 94 -1.65 -19.24 4.33
N LYS A 95 -2.98 -19.36 4.19
CA LYS A 95 -3.80 -20.34 4.94
C LYS A 95 -3.81 -21.73 4.30
N GLY A 96 -3.36 -21.87 3.05
CA GLY A 96 -3.45 -23.10 2.27
C GLY A 96 -4.74 -23.21 1.47
#